data_AF-A0A3M1CGM7-F1
#
_entry.id   AF-A0A3M1CGM7-F1
#
_cell.length_a   1.000
_cell.length_b   1.000
_cell.length_c   1.000
_cell.angle_alpha   90.00
_cell.angle_beta   90.00
_cell.angle_gamma   90.00
#
_symmetry.space_group_name_H-M   'P 1'
#
loop_
_entity.id
_entity.type
_entity.pdbx_description
1 polymer ?
#
loop_
_entity_poly.entity_id
_entity_poly.type
_entity_poly.pdbx_seq_one_letter_code
_entity_poly.pdbx_strand_id
1 'polypeptide(L)' 'MKRTTIVIDEELLEKALRLAGVKTYSKAVEMALRDFVERAEARKILALRGSGLWEGDLSEMRGDALLTGGN' A
#
# COMPACT_ATOMS: atom_id res chain seq x y z
N MET A 1 21.18 3.17 11.57
CA MET A 1 20.39 4.43 11.46
C MET A 1 21.28 5.56 11.02
N LYS A 2 20.81 6.46 10.14
CA LYS A 2 21.53 7.65 9.70
C LYS A 2 20.81 8.89 10.27
N ARG A 3 21.54 9.82 10.89
CA ARG A 3 20.99 11.09 11.37
C ARG A 3 21.00 12.10 10.22
N THR A 4 19.90 12.82 10.03
CA THR A 4 19.80 13.87 9.01
C THR A 4 18.91 14.98 9.55
N THR A 5 19.30 16.23 9.31
CA THR A 5 18.52 17.42 9.65
C THR A 5 17.71 17.82 8.42
N ILE A 6 16.39 17.84 8.55
CA ILE A 6 15.46 18.22 7.50
C ILE A 6 14.44 19.19 8.08
N VAL A 7 14.02 20.17 7.28
CA VAL A 7 12.95 21.11 7.65
C VAL A 7 11.63 20.49 7.20
N ILE A 8 10.70 20.32 8.15
CA ILE A 8 9.36 19.77 7.92
C ILE A 8 8.34 20.70 8.56
N ASP A 9 7.18 20.81 7.94
CA ASP A 9 6.03 21.52 8.48
C ASP A 9 5.59 20.95 9.84
N GLU A 10 5.47 21.81 10.86
CA GLU A 10 5.18 21.40 12.22
C GLU A 10 3.76 20.83 12.37
N GLU A 11 2.77 21.45 11.73
CA GLU A 11 1.37 21.01 11.81
C GLU A 11 1.19 19.62 11.20
N LEU A 12 1.88 19.35 10.08
CA LEU A 12 1.92 18.04 9.43
C LEU A 12 2.53 16.98 10.37
N LEU A 13 3.63 17.32 11.04
CA LEU A 13 4.34 16.40 11.92
C LEU A 13 3.51 16.08 13.18
N GLU A 14 2.88 17.09 13.76
CA GLU A 14 1.93 16.95 14.86
C GLU A 14 0.71 16.09 14.49
N LYS A 15 0.16 16.31 13.29
CA LYS A 15 -0.92 15.48 12.76
C LYS A 15 -0.46 14.04 12.57
N ALA A 16 0.75 13.82 12.08
CA ALA A 16 1.32 12.48 11.90
C ALA A 16 1.51 11.76 13.24
N LEU A 17 1.99 12.44 14.29
CA LEU A 17 2.10 11.86 15.64
C LEU A 17 0.74 11.38 16.15
N ARG A 18 -0.30 12.23 16.05
CA ARG A 18 -1.65 11.91 16.52
C ARG A 18 -2.25 10.72 15.76
N LEU A 19 -2.12 10.71 14.43
CA LEU A 19 -2.64 9.63 13.59
C LEU A 19 -1.89 8.31 13.78
N ALA A 20 -0.56 8.38 13.95
CA ALA A 20 0.27 7.19 14.15
C ALA A 20 0.26 6.68 15.60
N GLY A 21 -0.23 7.48 16.57
CA GLY A 21 -0.23 7.12 17.99
C GLY A 21 1.16 7.03 18.61
N VAL A 22 2.13 7.79 18.09
CA VAL A 22 3.53 7.77 18.54
C VAL A 22 3.93 9.09 19.18
N LYS A 23 4.95 9.03 20.05
CA LYS A 23 5.43 10.19 20.82
C LYS A 23 6.59 10.95 20.19
N THR A 24 7.25 10.38 19.18
CA THR A 24 8.49 10.94 18.64
C THR A 24 8.39 11.19 17.14
N TYR A 25 8.86 12.36 16.72
CA TYR A 25 8.90 12.75 15.31
C TYR A 25 9.69 11.76 14.45
N SER A 26 10.83 11.27 14.95
CA SER A 26 11.65 10.28 14.22
C SER A 26 10.87 9.00 13.94
N LYS A 27 10.04 8.53 14.89
CA LYS A 27 9.26 7.30 14.70
C LYS A 27 8.12 7.51 13.72
N ALA A 28 7.43 8.66 13.78
CA ALA A 28 6.40 8.99 12.80
C ALA A 28 6.97 9.09 11.37
N VAL A 29 8.13 9.74 11.22
CA VAL A 29 8.82 9.85 9.92
C VAL A 29 9.27 8.47 9.42
N GLU A 30 9.83 7.63 10.29
CA GLU A 30 10.24 6.27 9.91
C GLU A 30 9.04 5.41 9.45
N MET A 31 7.92 5.49 10.16
CA MET A 31 6.68 4.79 9.77
C MET A 31 6.15 5.31 8.42
N ALA A 32 6.10 6.62 8.24
CA ALA A 32 5.64 7.21 6.98
C ALA A 32 6.52 6.82 5.78
N LEU A 33 7.85 6.78 5.97
CA LEU A 33 8.78 6.34 4.93
C LEU A 33 8.63 4.86 4.60
N ARG A 34 8.43 4.01 5.61
CA ARG A 34 8.18 2.57 5.42
C ARG A 34 6.90 2.34 4.61
N ASP A 35 5.79 2.95 5.03
CA ASP A 35 4.52 2.90 4.32
C ASP A 35 4.66 3.38 2.87
N PHE A 36 5.41 4.45 2.65
CA PHE A 36 5.65 4.98 1.31
C PHE A 36 6.38 3.98 0.41
N VAL A 37 7.45 3.36 0.91
CA VAL A 37 8.22 2.35 0.18
C VAL A 37 7.36 1.12 -0.11
N GLU A 38 6.68 0.57 0.89
CA GLU A 38 5.82 -0.60 0.73
C GLU A 38 4.72 -0.36 -0.31
N ARG A 39 4.05 0.81 -0.26
CA ARG A 39 3.06 1.19 -1.27
C ARG A 39 3.67 1.38 -2.66
N ALA A 40 4.88 1.92 -2.74
CA ALA A 40 5.58 2.08 -4.02
C ALA A 40 5.96 0.73 -4.63
N GLU A 41 6.39 -0.22 -3.82
CA GLU A 41 6.69 -1.59 -4.25
C GLU A 41 5.42 -2.33 -4.66
N ALA A 42 4.34 -2.23 -3.88
CA ALA A 42 3.06 -2.82 -4.24
C ALA A 42 2.55 -2.30 -5.59
N ARG A 43 2.74 -1.01 -5.90
CA ARG A 43 2.37 -0.45 -7.22
C ARG A 43 3.15 -1.08 -8.38
N LYS A 44 4.33 -1.67 -8.17
CA LYS A 44 5.06 -2.37 -9.24
C LYS A 44 4.29 -3.59 -9.76
N ILE A 45 3.36 -4.15 -8.98
CA ILE A 45 2.47 -5.22 -9.45
C ILE A 45 1.64 -4.79 -10.65
N LEU A 46 1.31 -3.49 -10.76
CA LEU A 46 0.56 -2.96 -11.90
C LEU A 46 1.36 -3.05 -13.20
N ALA A 47 2.69 -3.09 -13.15
CA ALA A 47 3.52 -3.32 -14.33
C ALA A 47 3.41 -4.75 -14.87
N LEU A 48 2.93 -5.70 -14.05
CA LEU A 48 2.64 -7.07 -14.49
C LEU A 48 1.30 -7.16 -15.21
N ARG A 49 0.50 -6.09 -15.25
CA ARG A 49 -0.76 -6.07 -15.98
C ARG A 49 -0.49 -6.15 -17.48
N GLY A 50 -0.98 -7.22 -18.11
CA GLY A 50 -0.79 -7.45 -19.55
C GLY A 50 0.57 -8.04 -19.93
N SER A 51 1.41 -8.41 -18.95
CA SER A 51 2.68 -9.08 -19.23
C SER A 51 2.53 -10.56 -19.60
N GLY A 52 1.31 -11.11 -19.51
CA GLY A 52 1.04 -12.54 -19.74
C GLY A 52 1.53 -13.46 -18.62
N LEU A 53 2.01 -12.90 -17.49
CA LEU A 53 2.57 -13.70 -16.39
C LEU A 53 1.52 -14.53 -15.62
N TRP A 54 0.24 -14.29 -15.88
CA TRP A 54 -0.86 -15.00 -15.26
C TRP A 54 -1.79 -15.54 -16.34
N GLU A 55 -1.95 -16.86 -16.35
CA GLU A 55 -2.84 -17.59 -17.24
C GLU A 55 -3.90 -18.30 -16.39
N GLY A 56 -5.17 -17.98 -16.61
CA GLY A 56 -6.31 -18.56 -15.90
C GLY A 56 -7.63 -17.91 -16.27
N ASP A 57 -8.75 -18.61 -16.08
CA ASP A 57 -10.10 -18.05 -16.22
C ASP A 57 -10.64 -17.62 -14.84
N LEU A 58 -10.87 -16.32 -14.67
CA LEU A 58 -11.41 -15.77 -13.42
C LEU A 58 -12.81 -16.29 -13.09
N SER A 59 -13.60 -16.68 -14.09
CA SER A 59 -14.97 -17.19 -13.95
C SER A 59 -14.96 -18.58 -13.33
N GLU A 60 -14.03 -19.44 -13.76
CA GLU A 60 -13.83 -20.77 -13.19
C GLU A 60 -13.31 -20.68 -11.75
N MET A 61 -12.34 -19.81 -11.49
CA MET A 61 -11.74 -19.64 -10.15
C MET A 61 -12.72 -19.07 -9.11
N ARG A 62 -13.63 -18.19 -9.54
CA ARG A 62 -14.66 -17.63 -8.66
C ARG A 62 -15.86 -18.56 -8.47
N GLY A 63 -15.99 -19.60 -9.28
CA GLY A 63 -17.13 -20.51 -9.23
C GLY A 63 -18.44 -19.85 -9.68
N ASP A 64 -18.37 -18.82 -10.53
CA ASP A 64 -19.55 -18.08 -11.02
C ASP A 64 -20.48 -18.95 -11.91
N ALA A 65 -20.06 -20.17 -12.23
CA ALA A 65 -20.70 -21.10 -13.16
C ALA A 65 -22.09 -21.64 -12.74
N LEU A 66 -22.72 -21.14 -11.66
CA LEU A 66 -23.97 -21.73 -11.12
C LEU A 66 -25.20 -20.81 -11.07
N LEU A 67 -25.24 -19.69 -11.81
CA LEU A 67 -26.48 -18.88 -11.94
C LEU A 67 -27.14 -18.94 -13.32
N THR A 68 -27.09 -20.09 -13.99
CA THR A 68 -27.99 -20.40 -15.12
C THR A 68 -28.93 -21.55 -14.74
N GLY A 69 -29.91 -21.24 -13.90
CA GLY A 69 -31.14 -22.02 -13.73
C GLY A 69 -32.33 -21.05 -13.78
N GLY A 70 -33.39 -21.25 -14.54
CA GLY A 70 -33.76 -22.35 -15.42
C GLY A 70 -34.93 -21.91 -16.32
N ASN A 71 -35.23 -22.73 -17.32
CA ASN A 71 -36.50 -22.78 -18.02
C ASN A 71 -37.36 -23.87 -17.38
#